data_AF-A0A9W7SKD4-F1
#
_entry.id   AF-A0A9W7SKD4-F1
#
_cell.length_a   1.000
_cell.length_b   1.000
_cell.length_c   1.000
_cell.angle_alpha   90.00
_cell.angle_beta   90.00
_cell.angle_gamma   90.00
#
_symmetry.space_group_name_H-M   'P 1'
#
loop_
_entity.id
_entity.type
_entity.pdbx_description
1 polymer ?
#
loop_
_entity_poly.entity_id
_entity_poly.type
_entity_poly.pdbx_seq_one_letter_code
_entity_poly.pdbx_strand_id
1 'polypeptide(L)'
;MTRTMLRKALVASTLFNTLAHAAPTSRSTSSTYKLVADYSGPSFFDGWDFFTGADPTTGYVTYQSQTSALAKSLAGFISRPTTSPNGTTTTATSAYIGVDATTNLTGSAASGRASVRISTTATFSGGGLFVATSTTCPSGP
;
A
#
# COMPACT_ATOMS: atom_id res chain seq x y z
N MET A 1 -59.70 6.78 -63.97
CA MET A 1 -59.00 8.02 -64.36
C MET A 1 -57.63 8.00 -63.71
N THR A 2 -56.63 7.50 -64.42
CA THR A 2 -55.29 7.22 -63.91
C THR A 2 -54.43 8.47 -64.05
N ARG A 3 -53.79 8.93 -62.97
CA ARG A 3 -52.74 9.95 -63.05
C ARG A 3 -51.50 9.47 -62.29
N THR A 4 -50.52 9.05 -63.08
CA THR A 4 -49.10 9.02 -62.77
C THR A 4 -48.66 10.35 -62.18
N MET A 5 -47.91 10.35 -61.08
CA MET A 5 -46.84 11.34 -60.86
C MET A 5 -45.67 10.74 -60.08
N LEU A 6 -44.51 11.26 -60.44
CA LEU A 6 -43.19 10.65 -60.42
C LEU A 6 -42.30 11.43 -59.43
N ARG A 7 -41.51 10.71 -58.64
CA ARG A 7 -40.16 11.02 -58.12
C ARG A 7 -39.93 12.35 -57.37
N LYS A 8 -39.33 12.23 -56.18
CA LYS A 8 -37.88 12.39 -55.96
C LYS A 8 -37.55 12.14 -54.48
N ALA A 9 -36.88 11.03 -54.20
CA ALA A 9 -36.18 10.86 -52.93
C ALA A 9 -34.86 11.65 -53.02
N LEU A 10 -34.69 12.63 -52.14
CA LEU A 10 -33.40 13.27 -51.89
C LEU A 10 -32.72 12.47 -50.78
N VAL A 11 -31.79 11.58 -51.13
CA VAL A 11 -30.92 10.95 -50.15
C VAL A 11 -29.75 11.90 -49.91
N ALA A 12 -29.74 12.58 -48.78
CA ALA A 12 -28.58 13.35 -48.33
C ALA A 12 -27.55 12.38 -47.75
N SER A 13 -26.58 11.98 -48.57
CA SER A 13 -25.42 11.21 -48.14
C SER A 13 -24.40 12.14 -47.48
N THR A 14 -24.39 12.17 -46.14
CA THR A 14 -23.34 12.84 -45.37
C THR A 14 -22.10 11.93 -45.31
N LEU A 15 -21.00 12.41 -45.89
CA LEU A 15 -19.69 11.77 -45.77
C LEU A 15 -19.17 11.97 -44.34
N PHE A 16 -19.10 10.89 -43.56
CA PHE A 16 -18.39 10.89 -42.28
C PHE A 16 -16.90 10.68 -42.54
N ASN A 17 -16.08 11.71 -42.33
CA ASN A 17 -14.62 11.57 -42.30
C ASN A 17 -14.24 10.93 -40.96
N THR A 18 -13.97 9.63 -40.93
CA THR A 18 -13.37 8.97 -39.78
C THR A 18 -11.89 9.34 -39.70
N LEU A 19 -11.54 10.23 -38.76
CA LEU A 19 -10.15 10.38 -38.33
C LEU A 19 -9.74 9.09 -37.61
N ALA A 20 -8.98 8.24 -38.29
CA ALA A 20 -8.31 7.12 -37.65
C ALA A 20 -7.30 7.68 -36.64
N HIS A 21 -7.68 7.72 -35.35
CA HIS A 21 -6.71 7.90 -34.28
C HIS A 21 -5.84 6.64 -34.27
N ALA A 22 -4.55 6.79 -34.57
CA ALA A 22 -3.59 5.75 -34.34
C ALA A 22 -3.69 5.34 -32.87
N ALA A 23 -4.08 4.09 -32.61
CA ALA A 23 -4.08 3.55 -31.26
C ALA A 23 -2.64 3.67 -30.73
N PRO A 24 -2.42 4.18 -29.51
CA PRO A 24 -1.10 4.15 -28.92
C PRO A 24 -0.65 2.68 -28.90
N THR A 25 0.39 2.36 -29.68
CA THR A 25 1.11 1.10 -29.51
C THR A 25 1.57 1.06 -28.07
N SER A 26 0.93 0.22 -27.27
CA SER A 26 1.31 -0.02 -25.89
C SER A 26 2.72 -0.55 -25.92
N ARG A 27 3.70 0.30 -25.60
CA ARG A 27 5.08 -0.14 -25.43
C ARG A 27 5.07 -1.08 -24.24
N SER A 28 5.13 -2.38 -24.50
CA SER A 28 5.35 -3.38 -23.47
C SER A 28 6.70 -3.07 -22.84
N THR A 29 6.69 -2.37 -21.70
CA THR A 29 7.85 -2.27 -20.85
C THR A 29 8.04 -3.68 -20.30
N SER A 30 8.96 -4.45 -20.87
CA SER A 30 9.42 -5.68 -20.24
C SER A 30 10.05 -5.27 -18.91
N SER A 31 9.33 -5.41 -17.81
CA SER A 31 9.91 -5.16 -16.50
C SER A 31 10.85 -6.32 -16.19
N THR A 32 12.13 -6.01 -15.97
CA THR A 32 13.13 -6.99 -15.52
C THR A 32 12.76 -7.57 -14.14
N TYR A 33 11.96 -6.83 -13.36
CA TYR A 33 11.44 -7.25 -12.07
C TYR A 33 9.94 -7.53 -12.13
N LYS A 34 9.50 -8.58 -11.43
CA LYS A 34 8.09 -8.90 -11.22
C LYS A 34 7.77 -8.80 -9.74
N LEU A 35 6.57 -8.34 -9.41
CA LEU A 35 6.08 -8.31 -8.03
C LEU A 35 5.93 -9.75 -7.53
N VAL A 36 6.60 -10.09 -6.43
CA VAL A 36 6.58 -11.43 -5.82
C VAL A 36 5.96 -11.43 -4.43
N ALA A 37 5.94 -10.29 -3.74
CA ALA A 37 5.31 -10.10 -2.45
C ALA A 37 4.85 -8.64 -2.34
N ASP A 38 3.66 -8.45 -1.76
CA ASP A 38 3.08 -7.15 -1.42
C ASP A 38 2.56 -7.22 0.01
N TYR A 39 3.15 -6.41 0.89
CA TYR A 39 2.71 -6.25 2.27
C TYR A 39 2.14 -4.83 2.39
N SER A 40 0.84 -4.70 2.22
CA SER A 40 0.15 -3.41 2.28
C SER A 40 -1.26 -3.55 2.85
N GLY A 41 -1.83 -2.42 3.27
CA GLY A 41 -3.20 -2.36 3.76
C GLY A 41 -3.45 -3.22 5.01
N PRO A 42 -4.69 -3.70 5.20
CA PRO A 42 -5.09 -4.49 6.37
C PRO A 42 -4.40 -5.85 6.51
N SER A 43 -3.78 -6.38 5.45
CA SER A 43 -3.05 -7.65 5.47
C SER A 43 -1.54 -7.47 5.67
N PHE A 44 -1.08 -6.26 5.98
CA PHE A 44 0.35 -5.97 6.12
C PHE A 44 1.05 -6.95 7.06
N PHE A 45 0.46 -7.26 8.22
CA PHE A 45 1.08 -8.11 9.25
C PHE A 45 0.93 -9.61 9.03
N ASP A 46 0.16 -10.07 8.03
CA ASP A 46 -0.11 -11.49 7.82
C ASP A 46 1.14 -12.29 7.43
N GLY A 47 2.15 -11.61 6.86
CA GLY A 47 3.42 -12.20 6.46
C GLY A 47 4.59 -11.91 7.39
N TRP A 48 4.35 -11.54 8.66
CA TRP A 48 5.40 -11.12 9.58
C TRP A 48 5.36 -11.89 10.90
N ASP A 49 6.54 -12.32 11.35
CA ASP A 49 6.75 -12.84 12.70
C ASP A 49 7.08 -11.71 13.66
N PHE A 50 6.48 -11.73 14.85
CA PHE A 50 6.77 -10.81 15.94
C PHE A 50 7.77 -11.44 16.91
N PHE A 51 9.00 -10.94 16.90
CA PHE A 51 10.06 -11.38 17.80
C PHE A 51 9.74 -10.95 19.23
N THR A 52 9.93 -11.85 20.20
CA THR A 52 9.65 -11.61 21.63
C THR A 52 10.84 -11.91 22.54
N GLY A 53 11.96 -12.32 21.96
CA GLY A 53 13.18 -12.61 22.72
C GLY A 53 13.84 -11.36 23.27
N ALA A 54 14.88 -11.58 24.09
CA ALA A 54 15.78 -10.50 24.49
C ALA A 54 16.43 -9.88 23.25
N ASP A 55 16.64 -8.57 23.28
CA ASP A 55 17.26 -7.88 22.14
C ASP A 55 18.69 -8.40 21.89
N PRO A 56 18.98 -8.96 20.70
CA PRO A 56 20.31 -9.43 20.36
C PRO A 56 21.38 -8.32 20.39
N THR A 57 20.98 -7.05 20.26
CA THR A 57 21.88 -5.90 20.36
C THR A 57 21.98 -5.31 21.77
N THR A 58 21.40 -5.98 22.77
CA THR A 58 21.44 -5.58 24.19
C THR A 58 20.84 -4.20 24.48
N GLY A 59 19.90 -3.75 23.65
CA GLY A 59 19.16 -2.50 23.85
C GLY A 59 18.15 -2.57 25.01
N TYR A 60 17.78 -1.40 25.53
CA TYR A 60 16.81 -1.26 26.61
C TYR A 60 15.36 -1.32 26.10
N VAL A 61 14.97 -2.48 25.59
CA VAL A 61 13.69 -2.71 24.91
C VAL A 61 13.04 -4.03 25.34
N THR A 62 11.70 -4.05 25.44
CA THR A 62 10.92 -5.28 25.62
C THR A 62 10.08 -5.55 24.37
N TYR A 63 10.48 -6.51 23.55
CA TYR A 63 9.69 -6.84 22.37
C TYR A 63 8.40 -7.59 22.72
N GLN A 64 7.29 -7.14 22.14
CA GLN A 64 5.96 -7.67 22.39
C GLN A 64 5.51 -8.64 21.29
N SER A 65 4.74 -9.67 21.66
CA SER A 65 4.02 -10.49 20.68
C SER A 65 2.99 -9.65 19.92
N GLN A 66 2.54 -10.11 18.76
CA GLN A 66 1.55 -9.40 17.95
C GLN A 66 0.28 -9.06 18.76
N THR A 67 -0.28 -10.03 19.49
CA THR A 67 -1.46 -9.81 20.34
C THR A 67 -1.23 -8.74 21.40
N SER A 68 -0.07 -8.78 22.07
CA SER A 68 0.28 -7.80 23.11
C SER A 68 0.53 -6.42 22.50
N ALA A 69 1.16 -6.35 21.33
CA ALA A 69 1.40 -5.12 20.61
C ALA A 69 0.11 -4.45 20.14
N LEU A 70 -0.86 -5.21 19.64
CA LEU A 70 -2.18 -4.71 19.27
C LEU A 70 -2.92 -4.17 20.52
N ALA A 71 -2.92 -4.92 21.62
CA ALA A 71 -3.57 -4.51 22.87
C ALA A 71 -2.95 -3.25 23.49
N LYS A 72 -1.63 -3.05 23.31
CA LYS A 72 -0.89 -1.88 23.78
C LYS A 72 -0.80 -0.75 22.75
N SER A 73 -1.46 -0.87 21.59
CA SER A 73 -1.38 0.10 20.49
C SER A 73 0.06 0.38 20.01
N LEU A 74 0.92 -0.64 20.02
CA LEU A 74 2.29 -0.61 19.50
C LEU A 74 2.37 -1.08 18.05
N ALA A 75 1.38 -1.83 17.60
CA ALA A 75 1.17 -2.21 16.21
C ALA A 75 -0.32 -2.07 15.88
N GLY A 76 -0.65 -1.84 14.62
CA GLY A 76 -2.04 -1.75 14.18
C GLY A 76 -2.19 -1.10 12.81
N PHE A 77 -3.36 -0.55 12.54
CA PHE A 77 -3.65 0.09 11.26
C PHE A 77 -4.19 1.50 11.48
N ILE A 78 -3.75 2.43 10.65
CA ILE A 78 -4.23 3.81 10.64
C ILE A 78 -4.86 4.08 9.28
N SER A 79 -6.15 4.43 9.30
CA SER A 79 -6.89 4.85 8.12
C SER A 79 -6.96 6.37 8.06
N ARG A 80 -6.51 6.97 6.96
CA ARG A 80 -6.61 8.42 6.72
C ARG A 80 -7.24 8.72 5.36
N PRO A 81 -8.03 9.81 5.25
CA PRO A 81 -8.45 10.33 3.96
C PRO A 81 -7.23 10.74 3.14
N THR A 82 -7.21 10.34 1.88
CA THR A 82 -6.18 10.71 0.89
C THR A 82 -6.86 11.26 -0.34
N THR A 83 -6.52 12.48 -0.73
CA THR A 83 -7.05 13.11 -1.95
C THR A 83 -6.02 13.00 -3.06
N SER A 84 -6.40 12.32 -4.14
CA SER A 84 -5.62 12.23 -5.37
C SER A 84 -5.49 13.60 -6.05
N PRO A 85 -4.44 13.84 -6.87
CA PRO A 85 -4.30 15.08 -7.64
C PRO A 85 -5.50 15.45 -8.52
N ASN A 86 -6.34 14.48 -8.88
CA ASN A 86 -7.57 14.70 -9.65
C ASN A 86 -8.80 15.06 -8.78
N GLY A 87 -8.63 15.29 -7.47
CA GLY A 87 -9.70 15.66 -6.53
C GLY A 87 -10.48 14.49 -5.94
N THR A 88 -10.11 13.24 -6.23
CA THR A 88 -10.79 12.06 -5.67
C THR A 88 -10.28 11.77 -4.26
N THR A 89 -11.16 11.81 -3.25
CA THR A 89 -10.84 11.43 -1.88
C THR A 89 -11.16 9.97 -1.64
N THR A 90 -10.15 9.18 -1.27
CA THR A 90 -10.26 7.80 -0.83
C THR A 90 -9.79 7.67 0.62
N THR A 91 -9.99 6.52 1.25
CA THR A 91 -9.38 6.21 2.55
C THR A 91 -8.23 5.25 2.31
N ALA A 92 -7.01 5.65 2.67
CA ALA A 92 -5.85 4.79 2.67
C ALA A 92 -5.63 4.22 4.08
N THR A 93 -5.39 2.92 4.17
CA THR A 93 -5.04 2.23 5.40
C THR A 93 -3.57 1.85 5.36
N SER A 94 -2.80 2.35 6.33
CA SER A 94 -1.39 2.04 6.49
C SER A 94 -1.16 1.24 7.77
N ALA A 95 -0.19 0.33 7.74
CA ALA A 95 0.29 -0.30 8.97
C ALA A 95 0.99 0.74 9.86
N TYR A 96 0.79 0.59 11.16
CA TYR A 96 1.44 1.38 12.19
C TYR A 96 2.31 0.47 13.04
N ILE A 97 3.53 0.93 13.29
CA ILE A 97 4.54 0.26 14.11
C ILE A 97 5.15 1.33 15.02
N GLY A 98 5.15 1.09 16.32
CA GLY A 98 5.56 2.09 17.31
C GLY A 98 6.19 1.51 18.57
N VAL A 99 6.35 2.40 19.55
CA VAL A 99 6.91 2.13 20.88
C VAL A 99 5.94 2.66 21.93
N ASP A 100 6.06 2.15 23.16
CA ASP A 100 5.38 2.75 24.31
C ASP A 100 5.95 4.16 24.54
N ALA A 101 5.14 5.18 24.30
CA ALA A 101 5.52 6.59 24.47
C ALA A 101 4.95 7.23 25.74
N THR A 102 4.27 6.46 26.60
CA THR A 102 3.51 7.01 27.75
C THR A 102 4.08 6.57 29.10
N THR A 103 4.63 5.36 29.18
CA THR A 103 5.13 4.84 30.46
C THR A 103 6.48 5.46 30.83
N ASN A 104 6.55 5.97 32.06
CA ASN A 104 7.80 6.34 32.71
C ASN A 104 8.46 5.06 33.26
N LEU A 105 9.63 4.72 32.74
CA LEU A 105 10.40 3.55 33.17
C LEU A 105 11.21 3.94 34.40
N THR A 106 10.67 3.72 35.60
CA THR A 106 11.37 4.00 36.86
C THR A 106 11.79 2.70 37.55
N GLY A 107 13.01 2.72 38.12
CA GLY A 107 13.56 1.61 38.90
C GLY A 107 14.34 0.56 38.08
N SER A 108 15.19 -0.20 38.77
CA SER A 108 16.11 -1.19 38.19
C SER A 108 15.43 -2.47 37.66
N ALA A 109 14.10 -2.60 37.83
CA ALA A 109 13.31 -3.75 37.38
C ALA A 109 12.55 -3.49 36.07
N ALA A 110 12.62 -2.28 35.50
CA ALA A 110 11.93 -1.98 34.25
C ALA A 110 12.57 -2.75 33.09
N SER A 111 11.78 -3.59 32.40
CA SER A 111 12.27 -4.54 31.38
C SER A 111 12.68 -3.91 30.04
N GLY A 112 12.95 -2.61 30.00
CA GLY A 112 13.09 -1.83 28.77
C GLY A 112 11.77 -1.22 28.28
N ARG A 113 11.85 -0.34 27.27
CA ARG A 113 10.64 0.26 26.66
C ARG A 113 9.94 -0.77 25.77
N ALA A 114 8.62 -0.91 25.90
CA ALA A 114 7.89 -1.85 25.05
C ALA A 114 7.93 -1.40 23.57
N SER A 115 8.22 -2.34 22.68
CA SER A 115 8.29 -2.12 21.23
C SER A 115 7.96 -3.42 20.49
N VAL A 116 8.06 -3.40 19.17
CA VAL A 116 7.91 -4.56 18.31
C VAL A 116 9.12 -4.70 17.40
N ARG A 117 9.49 -5.94 17.11
CA ARG A 117 10.45 -6.28 16.07
C ARG A 117 9.79 -7.32 15.20
N ILE A 118 9.68 -7.00 13.91
CA ILE A 118 9.03 -7.86 12.93
C ILE A 118 10.03 -8.36 11.90
N SER A 119 9.79 -9.55 11.37
CA SER A 119 10.58 -10.11 10.27
C SER A 119 9.64 -10.85 9.32
N THR A 120 9.85 -10.72 8.02
CA THR A 120 8.98 -11.41 7.05
C THR A 120 9.15 -12.92 7.19
N THR A 121 8.06 -13.66 7.07
CA THR A 121 8.09 -15.13 7.01
C THR A 121 8.67 -15.61 5.66
N ALA A 122 8.57 -14.77 4.63
CA ALA A 122 9.18 -15.01 3.33
C ALA A 122 10.70 -14.77 3.38
N THR A 123 11.43 -15.58 2.63
CA THR A 123 12.86 -15.39 2.35
C THR A 123 13.06 -15.07 0.87
N PHE A 124 13.97 -14.15 0.59
CA PHE A 124 14.25 -13.67 -0.76
C PHE A 124 15.72 -13.93 -1.07
N SER A 125 15.99 -14.88 -1.97
CA SER A 125 17.34 -15.16 -2.47
C SER A 125 17.81 -14.07 -3.44
N GLY A 126 19.13 -13.83 -3.50
CA GLY A 126 19.76 -12.66 -4.13
C GLY A 126 19.27 -12.28 -5.54
N GLY A 127 19.33 -10.98 -5.83
CA GLY A 127 18.87 -10.39 -7.11
C GLY A 127 17.49 -9.73 -7.06
N GLY A 128 16.98 -9.38 -5.88
CA GLY A 128 15.65 -8.77 -5.68
C GLY A 128 15.66 -7.23 -5.57
N LEU A 129 14.49 -6.63 -5.79
CA LEU A 129 14.21 -5.22 -5.52
C LEU A 129 13.20 -5.14 -4.37
N PHE A 130 13.55 -4.39 -3.32
CA PHE A 130 12.69 -4.12 -2.18
C PHE A 130 12.30 -2.65 -2.19
N VAL A 131 11.00 -2.37 -2.15
CA VAL A 131 10.48 -1.01 -2.07
C VAL A 131 9.64 -0.90 -0.81
N ALA A 132 10.07 -0.04 0.11
CA ALA A 132 9.32 0.30 1.31
C ALA A 132 8.91 1.76 1.23
N THR A 133 7.62 2.02 1.41
CA THR A 133 7.06 3.37 1.51
C THR A 133 6.53 3.59 2.91
N SER A 134 6.83 4.75 3.48
CA SER A 134 6.38 5.14 4.82
C SER A 134 5.96 6.60 4.82
N THR A 135 4.87 6.91 5.51
CA THR A 135 4.46 8.30 5.74
C THR A 135 5.30 8.97 6.84
N THR A 136 5.83 8.17 7.77
CA THR A 136 6.62 8.63 8.92
C THR A 136 7.56 7.52 9.35
N CYS A 137 8.73 7.90 9.86
CA CYS A 137 9.68 6.99 10.50
C CYS A 137 9.90 7.41 11.96
N PRO A 138 10.36 6.49 12.84
CA PRO A 138 10.73 6.85 14.20
C PRO A 138 11.82 7.93 14.21
N SER A 139 11.66 8.91 15.10
CA SER A 139 12.66 9.96 15.35
C SER A 139 13.14 9.91 16.80
N GLY A 140 14.39 10.28 17.03
CA GLY A 140 14.93 10.50 18.38
C GLY A 140 14.55 11.89 18.94
N PRO A 141 14.81 12.12 20.24
CA PRO A 141 14.84 13.47 20.80
C PRO A 141 15.97 14.33 20.22
#